data_AF-A0A3P7EMX5-F1
#
_entry.id   AF-A0A3P7EMX5-F1
#
_cell.length_a   1.000
_cell.length_b   1.000
_cell.length_c   1.000
_cell.angle_alpha   90.00
_cell.angle_beta   90.00
_cell.angle_gamma   90.00
#
_symmetry.space_group_name_H-M   'P 1'
#
loop_
_entity.id
_entity.type
_entity.pdbx_description
1 polymer ?
#
loop_
_entity_poly.entity_id
_entity_poly.type
_entity_poly.pdbx_seq_one_letter_code
_entity_poly.pdbx_strand_id
1 'polypeptide(L)'
;MSVRRRRPAQYQNLSIKYIIGKKDLEAECFHRQYYHIYRARIKLLKNRIIDNAKLLLGDGIEPCRLTKAKKDDEVLVIGTITKRVKLRPSVLRDLAEEQLILPQPVAEDKLIGEEDFVEFEDDDQIVRLSGDFVMDEVATGCVVGIYGRQLDNDIFQVSKMIWPSKAPQPTYPILNDDRYIAFVSGFSFTGQADAEKIFSLDLLQKWLCGLLPLFEKERDVVERTVRLVVAGESVAITEQVNCTFNAI
;
A
#
# COMPACT_ATOMS: atom_id res chain seq x y z
N MET A 1 -2.46 -39.81 26.13
CA MET A 1 -2.46 -38.91 24.96
C MET A 1 -1.01 -38.60 24.62
N SER A 2 -0.53 -38.98 23.43
CA SER A 2 0.80 -38.61 22.96
C SER A 2 0.85 -37.08 22.80
N VAL A 3 1.75 -36.41 23.52
CA VAL A 3 1.99 -34.97 23.38
C VAL A 3 2.61 -34.76 22.00
N ARG A 4 1.77 -34.42 21.00
CA ARG A 4 2.25 -34.16 19.64
C ARG A 4 2.99 -32.84 19.62
N ARG A 5 4.30 -32.90 19.41
CA ARG A 5 5.16 -31.72 19.28
C ARG A 5 5.21 -31.30 17.81
N ARG A 6 4.82 -30.07 17.51
CA ARG A 6 4.93 -29.51 16.15
C ARG A 6 6.38 -29.54 15.66
N ARG A 7 6.57 -29.71 14.35
CA ARG A 7 7.90 -29.63 13.74
C ARG A 7 8.52 -28.24 14.01
N PRO A 8 9.78 -28.16 14.44
CA PRO A 8 10.43 -26.88 14.64
C PRO A 8 10.68 -26.20 13.29
N ALA A 9 10.56 -24.87 13.26
CA ALA A 9 10.98 -24.05 12.13
C ALA A 9 11.87 -22.92 12.64
N GLN A 10 12.99 -22.69 11.96
CA GLN A 10 13.82 -21.52 12.24
C GLN A 10 13.02 -20.27 11.92
N TYR A 11 13.11 -19.28 12.80
CA TYR A 11 12.43 -18.00 12.64
C TYR A 11 13.36 -16.88 13.07
N GLN A 12 13.39 -15.85 12.24
CA GLN A 12 14.05 -14.58 12.55
C GLN A 12 13.06 -13.46 12.25
N ASN A 13 12.86 -12.57 13.22
CA ASN A 13 12.07 -11.37 12.96
C ASN A 13 12.94 -10.34 12.23
N LEU A 14 12.56 -9.99 11.00
CA LEU A 14 13.22 -8.97 10.17
C LEU A 14 12.41 -7.66 10.07
N SER A 15 11.42 -7.48 10.95
CA SER A 15 10.52 -6.32 10.96
C SER A 15 11.06 -5.11 11.73
N ILE A 16 12.31 -5.15 12.21
CA ILE A 16 12.88 -4.10 13.07
C ILE A 16 12.83 -2.71 12.44
N LYS A 17 12.94 -2.62 11.11
CA LYS A 17 12.86 -1.37 10.34
C LYS A 17 11.48 -0.68 10.39
N TYR A 18 10.44 -1.36 10.88
CA TYR A 18 9.08 -0.83 11.01
C TYR A 18 8.76 -0.37 12.44
N ILE A 19 9.68 -0.58 13.39
CA ILE A 19 9.49 -0.19 14.79
C ILE A 19 10.00 1.24 14.95
N ILE A 20 9.13 2.14 15.43
CA ILE A 20 9.53 3.47 15.90
C ILE A 20 10.12 3.29 17.29
N GLY A 21 11.44 3.46 17.40
CA GLY A 21 12.18 3.25 18.63
C GLY A 21 12.49 4.55 19.38
N LYS A 22 13.19 4.41 20.51
CA LYS A 22 13.64 5.55 21.33
C LYS A 22 14.43 6.59 20.53
N LYS A 23 15.32 6.15 19.65
CA LYS A 23 16.14 7.04 18.80
C LYS A 23 15.29 7.88 17.83
N ASP A 24 14.19 7.33 17.33
CA ASP A 24 13.29 8.06 16.43
C ASP A 24 12.52 9.13 17.20
N LEU A 25 12.08 8.82 18.42
CA LEU A 25 11.43 9.76 19.33
C LEU A 25 12.39 10.88 19.76
N GLU A 26 13.62 10.55 20.15
CA GLU A 26 14.68 11.53 20.50
C GLU A 26 15.03 12.44 19.30
N ALA A 27 14.86 11.94 18.08
CA ALA A 27 15.04 12.72 16.84
C ALA A 27 13.76 13.39 16.34
N GLU A 28 12.77 13.57 17.23
CA GLU A 28 11.51 14.28 17.00
C GLU A 28 10.81 13.83 15.72
N CYS A 29 10.73 12.51 15.48
CA CYS A 29 10.26 11.97 14.20
C CYS A 29 8.86 12.45 13.77
N PHE A 30 7.99 12.81 14.72
CA PHE A 30 6.65 13.33 14.46
C PHE A 30 6.61 14.81 14.03
N HIS A 31 7.70 15.56 14.20
CA HIS A 31 7.81 16.96 13.75
C HIS A 31 8.32 17.09 12.31
N ARG A 32 8.70 15.98 11.67
CA ARG A 32 9.22 15.98 10.30
C ARG A 32 8.10 16.20 9.29
N GLN A 33 8.35 17.07 8.31
CA GLN A 33 7.43 17.28 7.21
C GLN A 33 7.39 16.09 6.25
N TYR A 34 6.23 15.81 5.64
CA TYR A 34 6.02 14.65 4.76
C TYR A 34 6.88 14.64 3.48
N TYR A 35 7.39 15.80 3.02
CA TYR A 35 8.19 15.88 1.79
C TYR A 35 9.45 14.99 1.84
N HIS A 36 10.00 14.75 3.04
CA HIS A 36 11.15 13.85 3.22
C HIS A 36 10.85 12.43 2.74
N ILE A 37 9.61 11.95 2.91
CA ILE A 37 9.18 10.63 2.46
C ILE A 37 9.19 10.57 0.93
N TYR A 38 8.68 11.59 0.25
CA TYR A 38 8.67 11.66 -1.22
C TYR A 38 10.09 11.67 -1.79
N ARG A 39 10.98 12.52 -1.24
CA ARG A 39 12.40 12.55 -1.64
C ARG A 39 13.09 11.20 -1.42
N ALA A 40 12.83 10.53 -0.29
CA ALA A 40 13.39 9.22 -0.03
C ALA A 40 12.89 8.16 -1.02
N ARG A 41 11.59 8.16 -1.35
CA ARG A 41 11.00 7.24 -2.34
C ARG A 41 11.60 7.44 -3.73
N ILE A 42 11.71 8.69 -4.20
CA ILE A 42 12.35 9.00 -5.48
C ILE A 42 13.80 8.51 -5.48
N LYS A 43 14.59 8.84 -4.45
CA LYS A 43 15.99 8.42 -4.33
C LYS A 43 16.15 6.89 -4.39
N LEU A 44 15.26 6.13 -3.74
CA LEU A 44 15.32 4.67 -3.70
C LEU A 44 14.90 4.00 -5.02
N LEU A 45 13.96 4.60 -5.74
CA LEU A 45 13.36 4.00 -6.94
C LEU A 45 13.97 4.49 -8.25
N LYS A 46 14.65 5.65 -8.25
CA LYS A 46 15.24 6.29 -9.44
C LYS A 46 16.05 5.32 -10.31
N ASN A 47 17.03 4.63 -9.72
CA ASN A 47 17.89 3.73 -10.51
C ASN A 47 17.10 2.55 -11.11
N ARG A 48 16.13 2.00 -10.37
CA ARG A 48 15.28 0.91 -10.88
C ARG A 48 14.39 1.35 -12.04
N ILE A 49 13.99 2.61 -12.06
CA ILE A 49 13.24 3.21 -13.16
C ILE A 49 14.17 3.40 -14.37
N ILE A 50 15.39 3.90 -14.17
CA ILE A 50 16.40 4.05 -15.22
C ILE A 50 16.74 2.69 -15.84
N ASP A 51 16.99 1.66 -15.02
CA ASP A 51 17.31 0.31 -15.49
C ASP A 51 16.17 -0.25 -16.36
N ASN A 52 14.92 -0.07 -15.92
CA ASN A 52 13.76 -0.51 -16.70
C ASN A 52 13.53 0.34 -17.96
N ALA A 53 13.83 1.64 -17.92
CA ALA A 53 13.78 2.51 -19.10
C ALA A 53 14.77 2.04 -20.16
N LYS A 54 16.02 1.74 -19.76
CA LYS A 54 17.06 1.24 -20.67
C LYS A 54 16.66 -0.06 -21.32
N LEU A 55 16.06 -0.98 -20.56
CA LEU A 55 15.51 -2.23 -21.09
C LEU A 55 14.37 -2.00 -22.11
N LEU A 56 13.50 -1.02 -21.88
CA LEU A 56 12.29 -0.79 -22.66
C LEU A 56 12.46 0.18 -23.86
N LEU A 57 13.43 1.08 -23.80
CA LEU A 57 13.62 2.21 -24.73
C LEU A 57 15.04 2.24 -25.34
N GLY A 58 15.98 1.45 -24.82
CA GLY A 58 17.37 1.39 -25.27
C GLY A 58 18.36 2.09 -24.33
N ASP A 59 19.62 1.66 -24.37
CA ASP A 59 20.66 2.04 -23.40
C ASP A 59 21.01 3.55 -23.37
N GLY A 60 20.69 4.27 -24.45
CA GLY A 60 20.96 5.71 -24.57
C GLY A 60 19.96 6.61 -23.84
N ILE A 61 18.87 6.06 -23.29
CA ILE A 61 17.88 6.88 -22.57
C ILE A 61 18.43 7.34 -21.21
N GLU A 62 18.37 8.65 -20.97
CA GLU A 62 18.77 9.26 -19.71
C GLU A 62 17.65 10.19 -19.23
N PRO A 63 17.33 10.18 -17.92
CA PRO A 63 16.26 11.00 -17.40
C PRO A 63 16.67 12.48 -17.40
N CYS A 64 15.74 13.35 -17.76
CA CYS A 64 15.87 14.79 -17.63
C CYS A 64 14.83 15.37 -16.66
N ARG A 65 14.82 16.69 -16.52
CA ARG A 65 13.78 17.43 -15.80
C ARG A 65 12.62 17.73 -16.72
N LEU A 66 11.42 17.92 -16.16
CA LEU A 66 10.24 18.39 -16.90
C LEU A 66 10.52 19.71 -17.63
N THR A 67 11.32 20.60 -17.03
CA THR A 67 11.75 21.88 -17.62
C THR A 67 12.48 21.75 -18.97
N LYS A 68 12.98 20.56 -19.31
CA LYS A 68 13.65 20.28 -20.60
C LYS A 68 12.72 19.67 -21.65
N ALA A 69 11.50 19.29 -21.29
CA ALA A 69 10.55 18.70 -22.22
C ALA A 69 10.12 19.74 -23.27
N LYS A 70 10.00 19.30 -24.53
CA LYS A 70 9.56 20.12 -25.67
C LYS A 70 8.49 19.38 -26.46
N LYS A 71 7.88 20.06 -27.43
CA LYS A 71 6.84 19.47 -28.30
C LYS A 71 7.39 18.47 -29.33
N ASP A 72 8.65 18.64 -29.72
CA ASP A 72 9.25 17.88 -30.82
C ASP A 72 10.09 16.67 -30.37
N ASP A 73 10.45 16.61 -29.08
CA ASP A 73 11.37 15.61 -28.55
C ASP A 73 10.70 14.81 -27.43
N GLU A 74 10.78 13.48 -27.51
CA GLU A 74 10.40 12.60 -26.41
C GLU A 74 11.52 12.52 -25.37
N VAL A 75 11.14 12.66 -24.11
CA VAL A 75 12.05 12.67 -22.96
C VAL A 75 11.58 11.69 -21.89
N LEU A 76 12.54 11.11 -21.17
CA LEU A 76 12.28 10.36 -19.94
C LEU A 76 12.35 11.33 -18.75
N VAL A 77 11.31 11.35 -17.92
CA VAL A 77 11.30 12.13 -16.68
C VAL A 77 10.89 11.25 -15.52
N ILE A 78 11.54 11.38 -14.37
CA ILE A 78 11.26 10.57 -13.17
C ILE A 78 10.67 11.47 -12.09
N GLY A 79 9.55 11.06 -11.52
CA GLY A 79 8.78 11.87 -10.61
C GLY A 79 7.69 11.08 -9.89
N THR A 80 6.75 11.80 -9.30
CA THR A 80 5.66 11.26 -8.48
C THR A 80 4.31 11.55 -9.11
N ILE A 81 3.44 10.55 -9.12
CA ILE A 81 2.05 10.69 -9.55
C ILE A 81 1.20 11.28 -8.42
N THR A 82 0.35 12.24 -8.78
CA THR A 82 -0.69 12.79 -7.91
C THR A 82 -2.03 12.74 -8.63
N LYS A 83 -3.01 12.00 -8.10
CA LYS A 83 -4.39 12.05 -8.60
C LYS A 83 -5.07 13.29 -8.01
N ARG A 84 -5.64 14.12 -8.87
CA ARG A 84 -6.56 15.20 -8.50
C ARG A 84 -7.97 14.68 -8.64
N VAL A 85 -8.54 14.34 -7.48
CA VAL A 85 -9.86 13.71 -7.34
C VAL A 85 -10.79 14.70 -6.65
N LYS A 86 -11.84 15.13 -7.33
CA LYS A 86 -12.76 16.16 -6.87
C LYS A 86 -13.44 15.78 -5.57
N LEU A 87 -13.79 14.52 -5.35
CA LEU A 87 -14.49 14.05 -4.16
C LEU A 87 -13.55 13.57 -3.05
N ARG A 88 -12.22 13.75 -3.20
CA ARG A 88 -11.28 13.38 -2.14
C ARG A 88 -11.59 14.19 -0.87
N PRO A 89 -11.78 13.54 0.30
CA PRO A 89 -11.94 14.23 1.58
C PRO A 89 -10.78 15.18 1.84
N SER A 90 -11.07 16.34 2.42
CA SER A 90 -10.09 17.38 2.65
C SER A 90 -10.43 18.12 3.91
N VAL A 91 -9.49 18.16 4.87
CA VAL A 91 -9.66 18.93 6.12
C VAL A 91 -10.04 20.38 5.85
N LEU A 92 -9.50 21.00 4.79
CA LEU A 92 -9.86 22.37 4.43
C LEU A 92 -11.30 22.51 3.91
N ARG A 93 -11.85 21.47 3.27
CA ARG A 93 -13.25 21.47 2.84
C ARG A 93 -14.17 21.18 4.02
N ASP A 94 -13.81 20.23 4.87
CA ASP A 94 -14.54 19.92 6.10
C ASP A 94 -14.66 21.19 6.96
N LEU A 95 -13.56 21.92 7.16
CA LEU A 95 -13.56 23.21 7.87
C LEU A 95 -14.41 24.29 7.17
N ALA A 96 -14.46 24.31 5.84
CA ALA A 96 -15.28 25.25 5.09
C ALA A 96 -16.78 24.92 5.18
N GLU A 97 -17.14 23.63 5.20
CA GLU A 97 -18.50 23.14 5.40
C GLU A 97 -19.00 23.42 6.82
N GLU A 98 -18.16 23.22 7.84
CA GLU A 98 -18.44 23.62 9.23
C GLU A 98 -18.71 25.13 9.35
N GLN A 99 -18.03 25.94 8.54
CA GLN A 99 -18.26 27.38 8.43
C GLN A 99 -19.42 27.76 7.49
N LEU A 100 -20.17 26.78 6.96
CA LEU A 100 -21.28 26.94 6.00
C LEU A 100 -20.87 27.69 4.71
N ILE A 101 -19.59 27.64 4.35
CA ILE A 101 -19.04 28.25 3.12
C ILE A 101 -19.38 27.39 1.90
N LEU A 102 -19.48 26.06 2.09
CA LEU A 102 -19.76 25.09 1.05
C LEU A 102 -21.05 24.32 1.36
N PRO A 103 -21.81 23.91 0.32
CA PRO A 103 -22.93 22.98 0.51
C PRO A 103 -22.43 21.61 0.96
N GLN A 104 -23.23 20.87 1.74
CA GLN A 104 -22.90 19.50 2.12
C GLN A 104 -22.73 18.61 0.88
N PRO A 105 -21.68 17.78 0.82
CA PRO A 105 -21.46 16.87 -0.30
C PRO A 105 -22.53 15.78 -0.32
N VAL A 106 -22.96 15.42 -1.53
CA VAL A 106 -23.81 14.23 -1.74
C VAL A 106 -22.93 12.99 -1.54
N ALA A 107 -23.40 12.04 -0.75
CA ALA A 107 -22.71 10.77 -0.58
C ALA A 107 -22.69 10.02 -1.93
N GLU A 108 -21.51 9.81 -2.49
CA GLU A 108 -21.31 9.04 -3.71
C GLU A 108 -20.61 7.71 -3.41
N ASP A 109 -21.05 6.62 -4.05
CA ASP A 109 -20.46 5.27 -3.89
C ASP A 109 -19.03 5.18 -4.44
N LYS A 110 -18.63 6.15 -5.28
CA LYS A 110 -17.30 6.24 -5.89
C LYS A 110 -16.75 7.64 -5.69
N LEU A 111 -15.49 7.73 -5.28
CA LEU A 111 -14.80 9.02 -5.17
C LEU A 111 -14.24 9.51 -6.51
N ILE A 112 -14.09 8.63 -7.51
CA ILE A 112 -13.49 8.97 -8.80
C ILE A 112 -14.59 9.29 -9.82
N GLY A 113 -14.52 10.47 -10.43
CA GLY A 113 -15.44 10.96 -11.46
C GLY A 113 -14.75 11.37 -12.76
N GLU A 114 -15.55 11.76 -13.76
CA GLU A 114 -15.06 12.12 -15.10
C GLU A 114 -14.21 13.40 -15.13
N GLU A 115 -14.37 14.29 -14.14
CA GLU A 115 -13.61 15.54 -14.03
C GLU A 115 -12.21 15.33 -13.43
N ASP A 116 -11.91 14.14 -12.91
CA ASP A 116 -10.66 13.86 -12.26
C ASP A 116 -9.51 13.68 -13.25
N PHE A 117 -8.30 13.98 -12.80
CA PHE A 117 -7.11 13.87 -13.65
C PHE A 117 -5.87 13.50 -12.85
N VAL A 118 -4.84 13.13 -13.60
CA VAL A 118 -3.54 12.75 -13.04
C VAL A 118 -2.54 13.86 -13.31
N GLU A 119 -1.85 14.28 -12.26
CA GLU A 119 -0.67 15.11 -12.32
C GLU A 119 0.59 14.29 -12.08
N PHE A 120 1.70 14.82 -12.56
CA PHE A 120 3.03 14.30 -12.34
C PHE A 120 3.94 15.44 -11.89
N GLU A 121 4.71 15.17 -10.83
CA GLU A 121 5.59 16.13 -10.18
C GLU A 121 7.03 15.61 -10.22
N ASP A 122 7.94 16.39 -10.80
CA ASP A 122 9.38 16.19 -10.61
C ASP A 122 9.92 17.14 -9.51
N ASP A 123 11.23 17.41 -9.47
CA ASP A 123 11.77 18.32 -8.44
C ASP A 123 11.46 19.80 -8.71
N ASP A 124 11.07 20.17 -9.95
CA ASP A 124 11.03 21.56 -10.42
C ASP A 124 9.60 22.03 -10.72
N GLN A 125 8.73 21.16 -11.26
CA GLN A 125 7.38 21.55 -11.67
C GLN A 125 6.36 20.40 -11.61
N ILE A 126 5.10 20.76 -11.83
CA ILE A 126 3.95 19.85 -11.91
C ILE A 126 3.33 20.00 -13.28
N VAL A 127 2.93 18.88 -13.91
CA VAL A 127 2.19 18.84 -15.18
C VAL A 127 1.01 17.89 -15.08
N ARG A 128 -0.08 18.19 -15.79
CA ARG A 128 -1.16 17.25 -16.03
C ARG A 128 -0.74 16.21 -17.07
N LEU A 129 -1.07 14.95 -16.82
CA LEU A 129 -0.81 13.87 -17.76
C LEU A 129 -1.98 13.68 -18.74
N SER A 130 -1.62 13.34 -19.97
CA SER A 130 -2.50 12.86 -21.04
C SER A 130 -1.79 11.74 -21.80
N GLY A 131 -2.47 11.04 -22.71
CA GLY A 131 -1.85 10.02 -23.55
C GLY A 131 -2.02 8.60 -23.00
N ASP A 132 -1.01 7.76 -23.21
CA ASP A 132 -1.07 6.31 -22.99
C ASP A 132 -0.78 5.92 -21.53
N PHE A 133 -1.79 6.09 -20.68
CA PHE A 133 -1.84 5.52 -19.33
C PHE A 133 -3.29 5.32 -18.87
N VAL A 134 -3.52 4.37 -17.97
CA VAL A 134 -4.84 4.11 -17.37
C VAL A 134 -4.87 4.71 -15.96
N MET A 135 -5.85 5.58 -15.69
CA MET A 135 -5.97 6.25 -14.39
C MET A 135 -6.10 5.23 -13.24
N ASP A 136 -6.82 4.13 -13.42
CA ASP A 136 -7.01 3.09 -12.39
C ASP A 136 -5.74 2.31 -12.05
N GLU A 137 -4.74 2.30 -12.94
CA GLU A 137 -3.46 1.60 -12.71
C GLU A 137 -2.45 2.43 -11.90
N VAL A 138 -2.75 3.71 -11.64
CA VAL A 138 -1.87 4.59 -10.87
C VAL A 138 -2.52 5.02 -9.56
N ALA A 139 -1.71 5.27 -8.53
CA ALA A 139 -2.14 5.83 -7.26
C ALA A 139 -1.34 7.09 -6.91
N THR A 140 -1.92 7.97 -6.09
CA THR A 140 -1.18 9.12 -5.56
C THR A 140 0.02 8.63 -4.74
N GLY A 141 1.20 9.16 -5.02
CA GLY A 141 2.46 8.77 -4.40
C GLY A 141 3.22 7.64 -5.12
N CYS A 142 2.72 7.12 -6.25
CA CYS A 142 3.52 6.24 -7.11
C CYS A 142 4.70 7.01 -7.69
N VAL A 143 5.91 6.46 -7.58
CA VAL A 143 7.12 7.00 -8.22
C VAL A 143 7.38 6.23 -9.50
N VAL A 144 7.41 6.92 -10.62
CA VAL A 144 7.47 6.35 -11.97
C VAL A 144 8.33 7.21 -12.87
N GLY A 145 8.79 6.62 -13.97
CA GLY A 145 9.26 7.37 -15.13
C GLY A 145 8.10 7.58 -16.09
N ILE A 146 8.02 8.75 -16.72
CA ILE A 146 7.16 8.99 -17.89
C ILE A 146 8.07 9.24 -19.09
N TYR A 147 7.77 8.57 -20.19
CA TYR A 147 8.40 8.80 -21.48
C TYR A 147 7.35 9.40 -22.42
N GLY A 148 7.69 10.51 -23.06
CA GLY A 148 6.76 11.25 -23.90
C GLY A 148 7.22 12.69 -24.06
N ARG A 149 6.30 13.60 -24.38
CA ARG A 149 6.64 14.97 -24.80
C ARG A 149 5.71 16.01 -24.19
N GLN A 150 6.13 17.26 -24.20
CA GLN A 150 5.25 18.36 -23.81
C GLN A 150 4.18 18.57 -24.89
N LEU A 151 2.91 18.67 -24.51
CA LEU A 151 1.82 19.00 -25.44
C LEU A 151 1.49 20.50 -25.40
N ASP A 152 1.31 21.00 -24.19
CA ASP A 152 1.05 22.41 -23.86
C ASP A 152 1.76 22.76 -22.55
N ASN A 153 1.85 24.03 -22.13
CA ASN A 153 2.67 24.46 -20.97
C ASN A 153 2.49 23.61 -19.71
N ASP A 154 1.25 23.18 -19.42
CA ASP A 154 0.93 22.41 -18.22
C ASP A 154 0.51 20.96 -18.52
N ILE A 155 0.63 20.48 -19.78
CA ILE A 155 0.21 19.14 -20.19
C ILE A 155 1.38 18.37 -20.80
N PHE A 156 1.67 17.21 -20.22
CA PHE A 156 2.61 16.23 -20.75
C PHE A 156 1.85 15.07 -21.40
N GLN A 157 2.17 14.76 -22.66
CA GLN A 157 1.64 13.63 -23.39
C GLN A 157 2.55 12.41 -23.15
N VAL A 158 2.06 11.47 -22.35
CA VAL A 158 2.74 10.20 -22.05
C VAL A 158 2.61 9.28 -23.26
N SER A 159 3.75 8.81 -23.75
CA SER A 159 3.84 7.72 -24.73
C SER A 159 4.08 6.37 -24.04
N LYS A 160 4.73 6.38 -22.86
CA LYS A 160 4.96 5.17 -22.06
C LYS A 160 5.19 5.48 -20.58
N MET A 161 4.55 4.73 -19.70
CA MET A 161 4.84 4.71 -18.27
C MET A 161 5.96 3.70 -17.97
N ILE A 162 7.01 4.14 -17.25
CA ILE A 162 8.15 3.32 -16.86
C ILE A 162 8.11 3.05 -15.35
N TRP A 163 7.70 1.83 -15.00
CA TRP A 163 7.70 1.38 -13.61
C TRP A 163 9.11 1.02 -13.13
N PRO A 164 9.40 1.08 -11.82
CA PRO A 164 10.64 0.56 -11.27
C PRO A 164 10.80 -0.93 -11.59
N SER A 165 12.01 -1.37 -11.94
CA SER A 165 12.34 -2.79 -12.04
C SER A 165 12.09 -3.53 -10.72
N LYS A 166 11.86 -4.85 -10.82
CA LYS A 166 11.64 -5.72 -9.66
C LYS A 166 12.83 -5.62 -8.70
N ALA A 167 12.54 -5.62 -7.40
CA ALA A 167 13.59 -5.71 -6.40
C ALA A 167 14.35 -7.04 -6.54
N PRO A 168 15.67 -7.07 -6.28
CA PRO A 168 16.40 -8.34 -6.19
C PRO A 168 15.73 -9.26 -5.16
N GLN A 169 15.39 -10.48 -5.58
CA GLN A 169 14.78 -11.50 -4.73
C GLN A 169 15.78 -12.64 -4.51
N PRO A 170 16.12 -12.99 -3.26
CA PRO A 170 16.93 -14.17 -2.97
C PRO A 170 16.25 -15.44 -3.49
N THR A 171 17.04 -16.46 -3.82
CA THR A 171 16.52 -17.76 -4.20
C THR A 171 15.78 -18.42 -3.05
N TYR A 172 14.75 -19.20 -3.38
CA TYR A 172 14.02 -19.97 -2.37
C TYR A 172 14.93 -21.01 -1.73
N PRO A 173 14.88 -21.20 -0.40
CA PRO A 173 15.60 -22.27 0.27
C PRO A 173 15.02 -23.63 -0.13
N ILE A 174 15.88 -24.64 -0.27
CA ILE A 174 15.45 -26.03 -0.47
C ILE A 174 15.06 -26.59 0.90
N LEU A 175 13.85 -27.15 1.00
CA LEU A 175 13.35 -27.83 2.19
C LEU A 175 13.29 -29.34 1.93
N ASN A 176 13.64 -30.15 2.94
CA ASN A 176 13.57 -31.61 2.85
C ASN A 176 12.14 -32.15 3.02
N ASP A 177 11.25 -31.33 3.58
CA ASP A 177 9.89 -31.66 3.94
C ASP A 177 8.97 -30.45 3.80
N ASP A 178 7.72 -30.67 3.42
CA ASP A 178 6.73 -29.60 3.33
C ASP A 178 6.43 -29.02 4.72
N ARG A 179 6.26 -27.71 4.77
CA ARG A 179 5.88 -26.97 5.98
C ARG A 179 4.84 -25.94 5.64
N TYR A 180 3.81 -25.84 6.48
CA TYR A 180 2.69 -24.94 6.26
C TYR A 180 2.65 -23.82 7.28
N ILE A 181 2.10 -22.68 6.87
CA ILE A 181 1.78 -21.54 7.73
C ILE A 181 0.29 -21.26 7.56
N ALA A 182 -0.44 -21.21 8.66
CA ALA A 182 -1.83 -20.80 8.66
C ALA A 182 -1.92 -19.27 8.76
N PHE A 183 -2.66 -18.64 7.86
CA PHE A 183 -2.97 -17.20 7.90
C PHE A 183 -4.46 -17.01 8.19
N VAL A 184 -4.76 -16.15 9.15
CA VAL A 184 -6.13 -15.77 9.54
C VAL A 184 -6.18 -14.26 9.78
N SER A 185 -7.33 -13.64 9.60
CA SER A 185 -7.54 -12.19 9.79
C SER A 185 -9.03 -11.90 9.97
N GLY A 186 -9.38 -10.69 10.42
CA GLY A 186 -10.78 -10.25 10.38
C GLY A 186 -11.71 -11.03 11.32
N PHE A 187 -11.21 -11.42 12.49
CA PHE A 187 -12.08 -12.02 13.50
C PHE A 187 -13.17 -11.04 13.97
N SER A 188 -12.83 -9.74 14.01
CA SER A 188 -13.75 -8.64 14.34
C SER A 188 -14.58 -8.95 15.59
N PHE A 189 -13.93 -9.44 16.65
CA PHE A 189 -14.59 -9.68 17.93
C PHE A 189 -15.03 -8.35 18.54
N THR A 190 -16.30 -8.25 18.92
CA THR A 190 -16.86 -7.09 19.60
C THR A 190 -17.12 -7.44 21.07
N GLY A 191 -17.56 -6.47 21.87
CA GLY A 191 -18.04 -6.74 23.23
C GLY A 191 -19.34 -7.54 23.29
N GLN A 192 -20.01 -7.76 22.15
CA GLN A 192 -21.22 -8.56 22.05
C GLN A 192 -20.86 -10.01 21.71
N ALA A 193 -21.49 -10.97 22.40
CA ALA A 193 -21.26 -12.38 22.14
C ALA A 193 -21.84 -12.78 20.77
N ASP A 194 -20.96 -13.09 19.83
CA ASP A 194 -21.31 -13.72 18.54
C ASP A 194 -20.99 -15.22 18.64
N ALA A 195 -22.02 -16.00 18.95
CA ALA A 195 -21.87 -17.43 19.22
C ALA A 195 -21.29 -18.20 18.02
N GLU A 196 -21.62 -17.80 16.80
CA GLU A 196 -21.14 -18.46 15.58
C GLU A 196 -19.65 -18.19 15.35
N LYS A 197 -19.19 -16.96 15.58
CA LYS A 197 -17.76 -16.63 15.49
C LYS A 197 -16.96 -17.33 16.58
N ILE A 198 -17.46 -17.35 17.81
CA ILE A 198 -16.79 -18.02 18.93
C ILE A 198 -16.69 -19.52 18.66
N PHE A 199 -17.78 -20.15 18.20
CA PHE A 199 -17.78 -21.56 17.83
C PHE A 199 -16.81 -21.86 16.68
N SER A 200 -16.81 -21.02 15.65
CA SER A 200 -15.88 -21.15 14.51
C SER A 200 -14.41 -21.04 14.96
N LEU A 201 -14.10 -20.12 15.89
CA LEU A 201 -12.76 -19.99 16.46
C LEU A 201 -12.38 -21.22 17.29
N ASP A 202 -13.29 -21.74 18.10
CA ASP A 202 -13.08 -22.97 18.87
C ASP A 202 -12.77 -24.17 17.95
N LEU A 203 -13.52 -24.31 16.84
CA LEU A 203 -13.23 -25.32 15.83
C LEU A 203 -11.86 -25.12 15.18
N LEU A 204 -11.49 -23.89 14.80
CA LEU A 204 -10.17 -23.58 14.26
C LEU A 204 -9.05 -23.94 15.24
N GLN A 205 -9.20 -23.56 16.52
CA GLN A 205 -8.25 -23.88 17.58
C GLN A 205 -8.11 -25.40 17.71
N LYS A 206 -9.21 -26.13 17.81
CA LYS A 206 -9.21 -27.59 17.91
C LYS A 206 -8.59 -28.24 16.67
N TRP A 207 -8.87 -27.74 15.48
CA TRP A 207 -8.28 -28.22 14.22
C TRP A 207 -6.75 -28.02 14.20
N LEU A 208 -6.27 -26.80 14.49
CA LEU A 208 -4.84 -26.48 14.56
C LEU A 208 -4.09 -27.25 15.66
N CYS A 209 -4.78 -27.60 16.75
CA CYS A 209 -4.24 -28.43 17.82
C CYS A 209 -4.32 -29.94 17.51
N GLY A 210 -4.93 -30.34 16.38
CA GLY A 210 -5.11 -31.76 16.01
C GLY A 210 -6.07 -32.52 16.93
N LEU A 211 -7.01 -31.81 17.57
CA LEU A 211 -7.99 -32.36 18.52
C LEU A 211 -9.28 -32.84 17.85
N LEU A 212 -9.53 -32.43 16.61
CA LEU A 212 -10.66 -32.92 15.82
C LEU A 212 -10.32 -34.29 15.19
N PRO A 213 -11.33 -35.14 14.91
CA PRO A 213 -11.13 -36.34 14.11
C PRO A 213 -10.78 -35.94 12.67
N LEU A 214 -9.49 -36.07 12.32
CA LEU A 214 -8.96 -35.72 10.99
C LEU A 214 -8.64 -36.97 10.18
N PHE A 215 -8.93 -36.91 8.88
CA PHE A 215 -8.43 -37.87 7.91
C PHE A 215 -6.90 -37.76 7.78
N GLU A 216 -6.24 -38.81 7.28
CA GLU A 216 -4.77 -38.88 7.24
C GLU A 216 -4.12 -37.70 6.52
N LYS A 217 -4.69 -37.26 5.39
CA LYS A 217 -4.20 -36.10 4.63
C LYS A 217 -4.29 -34.78 5.43
N GLU A 218 -5.42 -34.54 6.09
CA GLU A 218 -5.60 -33.31 6.90
C GLU A 218 -4.70 -33.32 8.13
N ARG A 219 -4.51 -34.50 8.73
CA ARG A 219 -3.59 -34.68 9.85
C ARG A 219 -2.16 -34.32 9.46
N ASP A 220 -1.70 -34.76 8.29
CA ASP A 220 -0.36 -34.41 7.79
C ASP A 220 -0.19 -32.88 7.64
N VAL A 221 -1.22 -32.18 7.11
CA VAL A 221 -1.22 -30.72 7.02
C VAL A 221 -1.14 -30.05 8.40
N VAL A 222 -1.97 -30.47 9.36
CA VAL A 222 -1.99 -29.90 10.72
C VAL A 222 -0.65 -30.16 11.43
N GLU A 223 -0.08 -31.36 11.30
CA GLU A 223 1.20 -31.72 11.91
C GLU A 223 2.39 -30.97 11.29
N ARG A 224 2.31 -30.65 9.99
CA ARG A 224 3.29 -29.84 9.26
C ARG A 224 3.03 -28.33 9.34
N THR A 225 1.95 -27.89 10.00
CA THR A 225 1.68 -26.46 10.24
C THR A 225 2.56 -25.94 11.36
N VAL A 226 3.58 -25.15 10.98
CA VAL A 226 4.64 -24.70 11.92
C VAL A 226 4.30 -23.36 12.58
N ARG A 227 3.45 -22.53 11.97
CA ARG A 227 3.09 -21.20 12.47
C ARG A 227 1.64 -20.84 12.15
N LEU A 228 1.06 -20.03 13.01
CA LEU A 228 -0.19 -19.30 12.79
C LEU A 228 0.16 -17.81 12.75
N VAL A 229 -0.35 -17.09 11.76
CA VAL A 229 -0.22 -15.63 11.62
C VAL A 229 -1.62 -15.02 11.64
N VAL A 230 -1.88 -14.15 12.61
CA VAL A 230 -3.12 -13.36 12.70
C VAL A 230 -2.85 -11.97 12.12
N ALA A 231 -3.43 -11.66 10.97
CA ALA A 231 -3.16 -10.46 10.17
C ALA A 231 -4.24 -9.38 10.34
N GLY A 232 -4.30 -8.78 11.54
CA GLY A 232 -5.14 -7.60 11.81
C GLY A 232 -6.63 -7.88 11.99
N GLU A 233 -7.39 -6.81 12.27
CA GLU A 233 -8.85 -6.83 12.46
C GLU A 233 -9.33 -7.92 13.44
N SER A 234 -8.57 -8.14 14.52
CA SER A 234 -8.90 -9.17 15.51
C SER A 234 -10.02 -8.75 16.45
N VAL A 235 -10.09 -7.45 16.77
CA VAL A 235 -11.10 -6.84 17.62
C VAL A 235 -11.73 -5.69 16.84
N ALA A 236 -13.06 -5.59 16.87
CA ALA A 236 -13.81 -4.50 16.29
C ALA A 236 -14.49 -3.69 17.40
N ILE A 237 -14.36 -2.36 17.31
CA ILE A 237 -15.06 -1.44 18.20
C ILE A 237 -16.42 -1.17 17.57
N THR A 238 -17.49 -1.63 18.22
CA THR A 238 -18.84 -1.16 17.89
C THR A 238 -19.00 0.21 18.50
N GLU A 239 -19.30 1.23 17.69
CA GLU A 239 -19.72 2.52 18.22
C GLU A 239 -20.96 2.31 19.09
N GLN A 240 -20.81 2.48 20.40
CA GLN A 240 -21.95 2.65 21.27
C GLN A 240 -22.60 3.99 20.93
N VAL A 241 -23.77 3.91 20.29
CA VAL A 241 -24.88 4.87 20.32
C VAL A 241 -24.59 6.14 21.14
N ASN A 242 -24.39 7.26 20.44
CA ASN A 242 -24.53 8.63 20.94
C ASN A 242 -24.09 8.88 22.40
N CYS A 243 -22.78 8.95 22.67
CA CYS A 243 -22.32 9.87 23.70
C CYS A 243 -22.28 11.28 23.09
N THR A 244 -23.44 11.95 23.08
CA THR A 244 -23.51 13.40 22.94
C THR A 244 -22.69 14.03 24.07
N PHE A 245 -21.47 14.44 23.76
CA PHE A 245 -20.78 15.47 24.54
C PHE A 245 -21.48 16.80 24.26
N ASN A 246 -22.59 17.07 24.96
CA ASN A 246 -23.01 18.44 25.21
C ASN A 246 -22.12 18.96 26.34
N ALA A 247 -21.00 19.57 25.98
CA ALA A 247 -20.32 20.49 26.86
C ALA A 247 -21.09 21.82 26.82
N ILE A 248 -21.63 22.20 27.98
CA ILE A 248 -21.86 23.61 28.34
C ILE A 248 -20.48 24.23 28.54
#